data_AF-A0A9E2MIZ3-F1
#
_entry.id   AF-A0A9E2MIZ3-F1
#
_cell.length_a   1.000
_cell.length_b   1.000
_cell.length_c   1.000
_cell.angle_alpha   90.00
_cell.angle_beta   90.00
_cell.angle_gamma   90.00
#
_symmetry.space_group_name_H-M   'P 1'
#
loop_
_entity.id
_entity.type
_entity.pdbx_description
1 polymer ?
#
loop_
_entity_poly.entity_id
_entity_poly.type
_entity_poly.pdbx_seq_one_letter_code
_entity_poly.pdbx_strand_id
1 'polypeptide(L)' 'MLASYIDKALEQAVYEIIEDEEAYWGEIPGLQGVWARHATLEGCRWELREAISDWVALRLRLDLSIPMVAR' A
#
# COMPACT_ATOMS: atom_id res chain seq x y z
N MET A 1 4.26 14.39 -8.20
CA MET A 1 5.39 13.45 -8.40
C MET A 1 4.99 12.07 -7.90
N LEU A 2 5.66 10.98 -8.30
CA LEU A 2 5.33 9.62 -7.83
C LEU A 2 5.40 9.52 -6.30
N ALA A 3 6.43 10.07 -5.67
CA ALA A 3 6.55 10.11 -4.21
C ALA A 3 5.31 10.71 -3.53
N SER A 4 4.83 11.86 -4.00
CA SER A 4 3.61 12.49 -3.44
C SER A 4 2.33 11.68 -3.66
N TYR A 5 2.28 10.80 -4.66
CA TYR A 5 1.16 9.87 -4.84
C TYR A 5 1.24 8.76 -3.79
N ILE A 6 2.43 8.16 -3.63
CA ILE A 6 2.68 7.11 -2.65
C ILE A 6 2.40 7.61 -1.23
N ASP A 7 2.89 8.80 -0.87
CA ASP A 7 2.67 9.37 0.47
C ASP A 7 1.17 9.57 0.75
N LYS A 8 0.40 10.11 -0.21
CA LYS A 8 -1.07 10.24 -0.09
C LYS A 8 -1.80 8.91 -0.02
N ALA A 9 -1.33 7.90 -0.73
CA ALA A 9 -1.90 6.57 -0.65
C ALA A 9 -1.66 5.93 0.72
N LEU A 10 -0.47 6.12 1.29
CA LEU A 10 -0.14 5.67 2.64
C LEU A 10 -0.92 6.40 3.74
N GLU A 11 -1.33 7.66 3.52
CA GLU A 11 -2.23 8.39 4.42
C GLU A 11 -3.61 7.73 4.53
N GLN A 12 -4.04 6.98 3.51
CA GLN A 12 -5.32 6.26 3.48
C GLN A 12 -5.19 4.79 3.90
N ALA A 13 -3.99 4.33 4.26
CA ALA A 13 -3.76 2.94 4.61
C ALA A 13 -4.47 2.56 5.91
N VAL A 14 -5.11 1.38 5.89
CA VAL A 14 -5.73 0.75 7.05
C VAL A 14 -4.80 -0.36 7.54
N TYR A 15 -4.65 -0.47 8.85
CA TYR A 15 -3.81 -1.48 9.48
C TYR A 15 -4.62 -2.29 10.47
N GLU A 16 -4.43 -3.60 10.44
CA GLU A 16 -5.07 -4.55 11.35
C GLU A 16 -4.01 -5.45 11.99
N ILE A 17 -4.23 -5.82 13.24
CA ILE A 17 -3.39 -6.83 13.92
C ILE A 17 -4.04 -8.19 13.68
N ILE A 18 -3.25 -9.12 13.18
CA ILE A 18 -3.63 -10.53 13.03
C ILE A 18 -3.05 -11.28 14.23
N GLU A 19 -3.86 -11.43 15.29
CA GLU A 19 -3.42 -11.96 16.59
C GLU A 19 -2.81 -13.36 16.49
N ASP A 20 -3.44 -14.25 15.70
CA ASP A 20 -2.97 -15.64 15.52
C ASP A 20 -1.62 -15.74 14.79
N GLU A 21 -1.22 -14.71 14.04
CA GLU A 21 0.02 -14.69 13.25
C GLU A 21 1.10 -13.78 13.83
N GLU A 22 0.83 -13.12 14.96
CA GLU A 22 1.70 -12.09 15.56
C GLU A 22 2.18 -11.06 14.52
N ALA A 23 1.29 -10.66 13.61
CA ALA A 23 1.61 -9.83 12.45
C ALA A 23 0.64 -8.67 12.26
N TYR A 24 1.09 -7.65 11.54
CA TYR A 24 0.30 -6.52 11.09
C TYR A 24 -0.02 -6.69 9.60
N TRP A 25 -1.30 -6.67 9.28
CA TRP A 25 -1.79 -6.49 7.92
C TRP A 25 -1.93 -5.00 7.62
N GLY A 26 -1.57 -4.59 6.41
CA GLY A 26 -1.76 -3.23 5.92
C GLY A 26 -2.29 -3.25 4.49
N GLU A 27 -3.28 -2.42 4.20
CA GLU A 27 -3.85 -2.28 2.85
C GLU A 27 -4.29 -0.85 2.58
N ILE A 28 -4.52 -0.53 1.30
CA ILE A 28 -5.03 0.78 0.90
C ILE A 28 -6.38 0.60 0.20
N PRO A 29 -7.49 1.01 0.84
CA PRO A 29 -8.80 0.99 0.23
C PRO A 29 -8.80 1.70 -1.13
N GLY A 30 -9.34 1.03 -2.15
CA GLY A 30 -9.38 1.55 -3.51
C GLY A 30 -8.15 1.25 -4.37
N LEU A 31 -7.05 0.75 -3.80
CA LEU A 31 -5.91 0.21 -4.55
C LEU A 31 -5.90 -1.31 -4.50
N GLN A 32 -6.81 -1.94 -5.26
CA GLN A 32 -6.96 -3.40 -5.26
C GLN A 32 -5.64 -4.12 -5.57
N GLY A 33 -5.28 -5.07 -4.71
CA GLY A 33 -4.04 -5.84 -4.80
C GLY A 33 -2.85 -5.21 -4.09
N VAL A 34 -2.98 -4.02 -3.51
CA VAL A 34 -1.95 -3.38 -2.68
C VAL A 34 -2.19 -3.72 -1.21
N TRP A 35 -1.34 -4.57 -0.67
CA TRP A 35 -1.32 -4.93 0.74
C TRP A 35 0.10 -5.32 1.16
N ALA A 36 0.34 -5.37 2.47
CA ALA A 36 1.58 -5.83 3.07
C ALA A 36 1.31 -6.55 4.40
N ARG A 37 2.27 -7.36 4.83
CA ARG A 37 2.19 -8.09 6.10
C ARG A 37 3.57 -8.20 6.74
N HIS A 38 3.71 -7.67 7.94
CA HIS A 38 4.98 -7.71 8.67
C HIS A 38 4.76 -7.91 10.18
N ALA A 39 5.75 -8.45 10.89
CA ALA A 39 5.71 -8.66 12.35
C ALA A 39 5.61 -7.36 13.18
N THR A 40 5.74 -6.18 12.55
CA THR A 40 5.74 -4.87 13.22
C THR A 40 5.00 -3.87 12.37
N LEU A 41 4.30 -2.92 12.98
CA LEU A 41 3.60 -1.85 12.26
C LEU A 41 4.52 -1.04 11.34
N GLU A 42 5.73 -0.69 11.80
CA GLU A 42 6.69 0.08 10.99
C GLU A 42 7.19 -0.70 9.77
N GLY A 43 7.56 -1.97 9.95
CA GLY A 43 7.90 -2.86 8.83
C GLY A 43 6.74 -3.02 7.84
N CYS A 44 5.50 -3.13 8.33
CA CYS A 44 4.31 -3.22 7.48
C CYS A 44 4.12 -1.94 6.66
N ARG A 45 4.32 -0.76 7.26
CA ARG A 45 4.31 0.53 6.56
C ARG A 45 5.38 0.62 5.47
N TRP A 46 6.58 0.10 5.75
CA TRP A 46 7.67 0.08 4.78
C TRP A 46 7.36 -0.83 3.59
N GLU A 47 6.94 -2.07 3.85
CA GLU A 47 6.57 -3.00 2.78
C GLU A 47 5.37 -2.51 1.97
N LEU A 48 4.38 -1.88 2.62
CA LEU A 48 3.23 -1.30 1.93
C LEU A 48 3.66 -0.18 0.98
N ARG A 49 4.67 0.62 1.36
CA ARG A 49 5.25 1.65 0.48
C ARG A 49 5.84 1.05 -0.79
N GLU A 50 6.62 -0.03 -0.65
CA GLU A 50 7.22 -0.75 -1.77
C GLU A 50 6.13 -1.38 -2.66
N ALA A 51 5.12 -2.00 -2.05
CA ALA A 51 3.98 -2.60 -2.76
C ALA A 51 3.23 -1.57 -3.64
N ILE A 52 3.02 -0.34 -3.16
CA ILE A 52 2.41 0.74 -3.97
C ILE A 52 3.31 1.08 -5.16
N SER A 53 4.62 1.18 -4.95
CA SER A 53 5.58 1.51 -6.01
C SER A 53 5.55 0.47 -7.14
N ASP A 54 5.62 -0.82 -6.78
CA ASP A 54 5.56 -1.93 -7.73
C ASP A 54 4.20 -2.01 -8.43
N TRP A 55 3.11 -1.78 -7.71
CA TRP A 55 1.77 -1.74 -8.27
C TRP A 55 1.59 -0.61 -9.29
N VAL A 56 2.12 0.58 -9.01
CA VAL A 56 2.12 1.69 -9.97
C VAL A 56 2.96 1.33 -11.20
N ALA A 57 4.15 0.77 -11.02
CA ALA A 57 5.01 0.35 -12.12
C ALA A 57 4.32 -0.69 -13.02
N LEU A 58 3.65 -1.67 -12.42
CA LEU A 58 2.88 -2.68 -13.15
C LEU A 58 1.72 -2.08 -13.93
N ARG A 59 0.94 -1.18 -13.32
CA ARG A 59 -0.17 -0.50 -14.02
C ARG A 59 0.31 0.32 -15.20
N LEU A 60 1.40 1.08 -15.05
CA LEU A 60 2.00 1.82 -16.16
C LEU A 60 2.46 0.90 -17.29
N ARG A 61 3.09 -0.23 -16.94
CA ARG A 61 3.56 -1.21 -17.93
C ARG A 61 2.40 -1.84 -18.72
N LEU A 62 1.25 -2.01 -18.08
CA LEU A 62 0.06 -2.62 -18.67
C LEU A 62 -0.96 -1.62 -19.24
N ASP A 63 -0.61 -0.32 -19.27
CA ASP A 63 -1.50 0.77 -19.68
C ASP A 63 -2.84 0.78 -18.93
N LEU A 64 -2.79 0.46 -17.64
CA LEU A 64 -3.94 0.47 -16.74
C LEU A 64 -4.06 1.83 -16.06
N SER A 65 -5.30 2.28 -15.85
CA SER A 65 -5.59 3.55 -15.16
C SER A 65 -5.03 3.55 -13.74
N ILE A 66 -4.51 4.67 -13.25
CA ILE A 66 -4.11 4.81 -11.85
C ILE A 66 -5.21 5.62 -11.14
N PRO A 67 -5.90 5.06 -10.13
CA PRO A 67 -6.92 5.77 -9.37
C PRO A 67 -6.34 7.02 -8.71
N MET A 68 -7.11 8.10 -8.69
CA MET A 68 -6.73 9.27 -7.91
C MET A 68 -6.92 8.98 -6.43
N VAL A 69 -5.85 9.16 -5.66
CA VAL A 69 -5.92 9.22 -4.19
C VAL A 69 -6.32 10.63 -3.78
N ALA A 70 -7.50 10.75 -3.20
CA ALA A 70 -8.03 12.00 -2.66
C ALA A 70 -7.18 12.52 -1.49
N ARG A 71 -7.42 13.77 -1.11
CA ARG A 71 -6.78 14.42 0.05
C ARG A 71 -7.66 14.27 1.28
#